data_AF-A0A935FQ39-F1
#
_entry.id   AF-A0A935FQ39-F1
#
_cell.length_a   1.000
_cell.length_b   1.000
_cell.length_c   1.000
_cell.angle_alpha   90.00
_cell.angle_beta   90.00
_cell.angle_gamma   90.00
#
_symmetry.space_group_name_H-M   'P 1'
#
loop_
_entity.id
_entity.type
_entity.pdbx_description
1 polymer ?
#
loop_
_entity_poly.entity_id
_entity_poly.type
_entity_poly.pdbx_seq_one_letter_code
_entity_poly.pdbx_strand_id
1 'polypeptide(L)'
;MKNPLQRKGFMLAAIVLMALCLSFAVSKNSKADTTWVTTFNQNFQNWADVHYGTYVLPNTSTFQYSKILMYYTIGCPSTGCDPWDRLGWVKLYVDSTTNYEIARVITPYNIVGGGYPGQCVFVFDVTDYMSLLQDTVRLGSYIESWIGGTRGWLVTIKFAYVSGQPEIVPYKVVNLWQQSRIVYGDSANPVENYLPPRTVPVDPYTTKALMRVTNTGHGQGNTDNAAEFSFKIHTLTVGSISYDHVLWRGDCSANPCSPQGGTWQYARAGWCPGASVIPWDVDATSAVTPGQDVVIDYNLMPYTNFCSPNNPNCVTGVTCTDCNYNYTGHTEPHYTVNGQLILYKPNPFININQTSSEIPDSYKLSQNYPNPFNPSTRINFNLPAVSNVKLSVYDIQGKLIEVLVDGQLSAGSYEAVWNAGANPSGAYFYRIETGDWSSSNKMILMK
;
A
#
# COMPACT_ATOMS: atom_id res chain seq x y z
N MET A 1 -61.40 7.98 67.63
CA MET A 1 -62.48 8.48 66.75
C MET A 1 -62.17 8.05 65.31
N LYS A 2 -63.12 7.35 64.67
CA LYS A 2 -63.37 7.19 63.22
C LYS A 2 -62.21 6.85 62.25
N ASN A 3 -62.25 5.62 61.72
CA ASN A 3 -61.96 5.25 60.30
C ASN A 3 -62.88 6.09 59.36
N PRO A 4 -62.76 6.22 58.00
CA PRO A 4 -62.08 5.35 56.99
C PRO A 4 -61.61 6.03 55.63
N LEU A 5 -61.19 5.21 54.61
CA LEU A 5 -61.28 5.37 53.11
C LEU A 5 -60.55 6.58 52.42
N GLN A 6 -60.04 6.58 51.17
CA GLN A 6 -60.34 5.83 49.95
C GLN A 6 -59.28 6.04 48.83
N ARG A 7 -59.00 4.96 48.06
CA ARG A 7 -58.67 4.81 46.63
C ARG A 7 -58.01 5.97 45.82
N LYS A 8 -56.96 5.61 45.05
CA LYS A 8 -56.96 5.57 43.57
C LYS A 8 -55.70 4.83 43.06
N GLY A 9 -55.90 3.84 42.19
CA GLY A 9 -54.83 3.07 41.57
C GLY A 9 -54.32 3.70 40.28
N PHE A 10 -53.11 3.32 39.88
CA PHE A 10 -52.70 3.22 38.49
C PHE A 10 -51.56 2.18 38.39
N MET A 11 -51.74 1.24 37.45
CA MET A 11 -50.74 0.26 37.02
C MET A 11 -49.47 0.96 36.56
N LEU A 12 -48.29 0.47 36.98
CA LEU A 12 -47.07 0.58 36.18
C LEU A 12 -46.39 -0.78 36.08
N ALA A 13 -46.08 -1.14 34.84
CA ALA A 13 -45.56 -2.41 34.40
C ALA A 13 -44.18 -2.73 34.98
N ALA A 14 -43.98 -3.99 35.36
CA ALA A 14 -42.68 -4.55 35.66
C ALA A 14 -41.90 -4.76 34.35
N ILE A 15 -40.87 -3.93 34.12
CA ILE A 15 -39.87 -4.17 33.08
C ILE A 15 -38.89 -5.21 33.64
N VAL A 16 -38.99 -6.44 33.15
CA VAL A 16 -37.97 -7.48 33.35
C VAL A 16 -36.79 -7.14 32.46
N LEU A 17 -35.71 -6.61 33.04
CA LEU A 17 -34.42 -6.47 32.35
C LEU A 17 -33.80 -7.87 32.24
N MET A 18 -34.04 -8.54 31.11
CA MET A 18 -33.37 -9.79 30.77
C MET A 18 -31.95 -9.44 30.31
N ALA A 19 -30.95 -9.66 31.18
CA ALA A 19 -29.55 -9.50 30.84
C ALA A 19 -29.15 -10.55 29.79
N LEU A 20 -29.12 -10.17 28.51
CA LEU A 20 -28.44 -10.93 27.48
C LEU A 20 -26.94 -10.89 27.79
N CYS A 21 -26.40 -11.98 28.34
CA CYS A 21 -24.97 -12.26 28.26
C CYS A 21 -24.63 -12.54 26.78
N LEU A 22 -24.27 -11.50 26.03
CA LEU A 22 -23.47 -11.67 24.82
C LEU A 22 -22.11 -12.20 25.26
N SER A 23 -21.92 -13.52 25.15
CA SER A 23 -20.60 -14.12 25.11
C SER A 23 -19.93 -13.66 23.80
N PHE A 24 -19.23 -12.52 23.85
CA PHE A 24 -18.21 -12.23 22.87
C PHE A 24 -17.15 -13.32 22.99
N ALA A 25 -17.10 -14.22 22.01
CA ALA A 25 -15.93 -15.07 21.81
C ALA A 25 -14.77 -14.12 21.51
N VAL A 26 -13.95 -13.84 22.52
CA VAL A 26 -12.65 -13.21 22.33
C VAL A 26 -11.83 -14.17 21.49
N SER A 27 -11.68 -13.87 20.20
CA SER A 27 -10.68 -14.54 19.39
C SER A 27 -9.33 -14.25 20.05
N LYS A 28 -8.63 -15.30 20.48
CA LYS A 28 -7.23 -15.18 20.87
C LYS A 28 -6.48 -14.77 19.62
N ASN A 29 -6.25 -13.47 19.44
CA ASN A 29 -5.35 -12.98 18.42
C ASN A 29 -3.95 -13.49 18.81
N SER A 30 -3.53 -14.61 18.22
CA SER A 30 -2.14 -15.05 18.32
C SER A 30 -1.28 -13.88 17.84
N LYS A 31 -0.26 -13.52 18.61
CA LYS A 31 0.69 -12.48 18.24
C LYS A 31 1.15 -12.78 16.80
N ALA A 32 0.85 -11.88 15.86
CA ALA A 32 1.22 -12.07 14.47
C ALA A 32 2.73 -12.33 14.40
N ASP A 33 3.12 -13.47 13.87
CA ASP A 33 4.52 -13.76 13.63
C ASP A 33 5.04 -12.80 12.54
N THR A 34 6.31 -12.44 12.56
CA THR A 34 6.89 -11.53 11.58
C THR A 34 8.12 -12.15 10.96
N THR A 35 8.03 -12.44 9.67
CA THR A 35 9.17 -12.90 8.87
C THR A 35 9.94 -11.69 8.36
N TRP A 36 11.24 -11.62 8.70
CA TRP A 36 12.11 -10.53 8.29
C TRP A 36 13.02 -10.97 7.14
N VAL A 37 13.13 -10.13 6.11
CA VAL A 37 14.11 -10.29 5.03
C VAL A 37 14.93 -9.02 4.89
N THR A 38 16.27 -9.16 4.88
CA THR A 38 17.18 -8.04 4.57
C THR A 38 17.54 -8.10 3.10
N THR A 39 17.36 -7.00 2.37
CA THR A 39 17.72 -6.90 0.96
C THR A 39 19.05 -6.15 0.82
N PHE A 40 19.01 -4.82 0.69
CA PHE A 40 20.21 -3.99 0.75
C PHE A 40 20.72 -3.97 2.19
N ASN A 41 22.03 -4.17 2.40
CA ASN A 41 22.64 -4.16 3.72
C ASN A 41 23.91 -3.31 3.71
N GLN A 42 23.85 -2.15 4.37
CA GLN A 42 24.89 -1.11 4.35
C GLN A 42 25.44 -0.85 2.94
N ASN A 43 24.56 -0.86 1.95
CA ASN A 43 24.93 -0.61 0.57
C ASN A 43 25.35 0.86 0.43
N PHE A 44 26.59 1.09 0.00
CA PHE A 44 27.11 2.43 -0.19
C PHE A 44 26.57 3.04 -1.50
N GLN A 45 25.91 4.20 -1.39
CA GLN A 45 25.27 4.90 -2.50
C GLN A 45 25.81 6.32 -2.61
N ASN A 46 26.34 6.64 -3.79
CA ASN A 46 26.78 7.96 -4.20
C ASN A 46 26.60 8.13 -5.72
N TRP A 47 26.95 9.30 -6.26
CA TRP A 47 26.92 9.60 -7.70
C TRP A 47 25.58 9.42 -8.44
N ALA A 48 24.47 9.42 -7.71
CA ALA A 48 23.13 9.27 -8.30
C ALA A 48 23.00 8.03 -9.20
N ASP A 49 23.69 6.94 -8.84
CA ASP A 49 23.54 5.65 -9.51
C ASP A 49 22.37 4.85 -8.93
N VAL A 50 21.75 4.02 -9.77
CA VAL A 50 20.76 3.05 -9.31
C VAL A 50 21.49 1.77 -8.88
N HIS A 51 21.35 1.40 -7.61
CA HIS A 51 21.88 0.17 -7.06
C HIS A 51 20.84 -0.93 -7.15
N TYR A 52 21.10 -1.92 -8.01
CA TYR A 52 20.20 -3.07 -8.20
C TYR A 52 20.57 -4.24 -7.30
N GLY A 53 19.56 -5.03 -6.93
CA GLY A 53 19.75 -6.34 -6.32
C GLY A 53 18.57 -7.26 -6.61
N THR A 54 18.84 -8.57 -6.62
CA THR A 54 17.82 -9.61 -6.74
C THR A 54 17.75 -10.38 -5.44
N TYR A 55 16.55 -10.52 -4.89
CA TYR A 55 16.32 -11.05 -3.55
C TYR A 55 15.17 -12.06 -3.57
N VAL A 56 15.23 -13.04 -2.67
CA VAL A 56 14.13 -13.98 -2.44
C VAL A 56 13.32 -13.48 -1.25
N LEU A 57 12.05 -13.16 -1.49
CA LEU A 57 11.07 -12.73 -0.51
C LEU A 57 10.07 -13.86 -0.22
N PRO A 58 9.39 -13.85 0.93
CA PRO A 58 8.36 -14.83 1.25
C PRO A 58 7.28 -14.88 0.17
N ASN A 59 6.84 -16.08 -0.18
CA ASN A 59 5.71 -16.26 -1.07
C ASN A 59 4.43 -15.70 -0.43
N THR A 60 3.64 -14.96 -1.19
CA THR A 60 2.38 -14.33 -0.70
C THR A 60 1.15 -14.86 -1.41
N SER A 61 1.28 -15.89 -2.26
CA SER A 61 0.19 -16.39 -3.11
C SER A 61 -0.94 -16.99 -2.30
N THR A 62 -0.70 -17.42 -1.06
CA THR A 62 -1.71 -17.92 -0.12
C THR A 62 -2.21 -16.86 0.88
N PHE A 63 -1.86 -15.58 0.66
CA PHE A 63 -2.29 -14.42 1.45
C PHE A 63 -2.11 -14.57 2.97
N GLN A 64 -1.10 -15.32 3.41
CA GLN A 64 -0.82 -15.57 4.83
C GLN A 64 -0.18 -14.39 5.58
N TYR A 65 -0.05 -13.24 4.91
CA TYR A 65 0.44 -12.00 5.49
C TYR A 65 -0.61 -10.91 5.39
N SER A 66 -0.85 -10.22 6.49
CA SER A 66 -1.79 -9.09 6.55
C SER A 66 -1.11 -7.77 6.26
N LYS A 67 0.22 -7.68 6.44
CA LYS A 67 1.02 -6.50 6.13
C LYS A 67 2.42 -6.86 5.62
N ILE A 68 2.95 -5.98 4.78
CA ILE A 68 4.37 -5.94 4.42
C ILE A 68 4.88 -4.54 4.74
N LEU A 69 5.79 -4.42 5.71
CA LEU A 69 6.42 -3.16 6.07
C LEU A 69 7.86 -3.12 5.53
N MET A 70 8.23 -2.05 4.85
CA MET A 70 9.60 -1.82 4.41
C MET A 70 10.29 -0.82 5.34
N TYR A 71 11.35 -1.25 5.99
CA TYR A 71 12.24 -0.43 6.81
C TYR A 71 13.41 0.03 5.95
N TYR A 72 13.43 1.30 5.60
CA TYR A 72 14.52 1.96 4.87
C TYR A 72 15.40 2.71 5.86
N THR A 73 16.64 2.28 5.99
CA THR A 73 17.59 2.88 6.92
C THR A 73 18.70 3.57 6.16
N ILE A 74 18.95 4.85 6.50
CA ILE A 74 20.06 5.65 6.00
C ILE A 74 21.05 5.86 7.15
N GLY A 75 22.30 5.47 6.95
CA GLY A 75 23.41 5.79 7.82
C GLY A 75 24.52 6.52 7.08
N CYS A 76 25.50 7.03 7.83
CA CYS A 76 26.68 7.67 7.28
C CYS A 76 27.90 6.74 7.34
N PRO A 77 28.74 6.67 6.30
CA PRO A 77 30.03 6.01 6.39
C PRO A 77 30.93 6.74 7.38
N SER A 78 31.98 6.07 7.86
CA SER A 78 32.94 6.64 8.84
C SER A 78 33.65 7.90 8.33
N THR A 79 33.75 8.05 7.01
CA THR A 79 34.28 9.20 6.27
C THR A 79 33.31 10.36 6.12
N GLY A 80 32.07 10.23 6.62
CA GLY A 80 31.02 11.23 6.54
C GLY A 80 30.09 11.04 5.35
N CYS A 81 28.83 11.45 5.49
CA CYS A 81 27.81 11.36 4.46
C CYS A 81 27.75 12.59 3.54
N ASP A 82 26.94 12.49 2.48
CA ASP A 82 26.45 13.67 1.76
C ASP A 82 25.71 14.60 2.75
N PRO A 83 26.10 15.87 2.89
CA PRO A 83 25.51 16.75 3.90
C PRO A 83 24.15 17.31 3.49
N TRP A 84 23.71 17.09 2.24
CA TRP A 84 22.50 17.65 1.66
C TRP A 84 21.32 16.67 1.72
N ASP A 85 20.12 17.23 1.69
CA ASP A 85 18.85 16.54 1.54
C ASP A 85 18.61 16.16 0.07
N ARG A 86 18.73 14.87 -0.21
CA ARG A 86 18.64 14.30 -1.56
C ARG A 86 17.34 13.53 -1.72
N LEU A 87 16.75 13.60 -2.90
CA LEU A 87 15.67 12.72 -3.26
C LEU A 87 16.19 11.29 -3.42
N GLY A 88 15.50 10.34 -2.79
CA GLY A 88 15.77 8.92 -2.94
C GLY A 88 14.48 8.13 -3.15
N TRP A 89 14.60 6.95 -3.75
CA TRP A 89 13.47 6.06 -3.98
C TRP A 89 13.88 4.59 -3.94
N VAL A 90 12.89 3.73 -3.74
CA VAL A 90 12.97 2.29 -3.98
C VAL A 90 11.98 1.92 -5.07
N LYS A 91 12.45 1.18 -6.07
CA LYS A 91 11.62 0.65 -7.15
C LYS A 91 11.72 -0.87 -7.22
N LEU A 92 10.59 -1.51 -7.45
CA LEU A 92 10.50 -2.92 -7.84
C LEU A 92 10.48 -3.01 -9.36
N TYR A 93 11.24 -3.93 -9.94
CA TYR A 93 11.33 -4.16 -11.38
C TYR A 93 10.74 -5.52 -11.73
N VAL A 94 9.69 -5.53 -12.55
CA VAL A 94 9.08 -6.76 -13.07
C VAL A 94 9.82 -7.23 -14.32
N ASP A 95 10.18 -6.28 -15.18
CA ASP A 95 10.94 -6.51 -16.40
C ASP A 95 11.77 -5.26 -16.78
N SER A 96 12.35 -5.22 -17.98
CA SER A 96 13.18 -4.10 -18.44
C SER A 96 12.41 -2.80 -18.68
N THR A 97 11.08 -2.86 -18.78
CA THR A 97 10.17 -1.76 -19.11
C THR A 97 9.22 -1.42 -17.96
N THR A 98 8.92 -2.39 -17.10
CA THR A 98 7.92 -2.25 -16.02
C THR A 98 8.59 -2.17 -14.66
N ASN A 99 8.40 -1.05 -13.97
CA ASN A 99 8.86 -0.85 -12.60
C ASN A 99 7.86 -0.05 -11.77
N TYR A 100 7.83 -0.29 -10.46
CA TYR A 100 6.93 0.38 -9.52
C TYR A 100 7.74 1.06 -8.44
N GLU A 101 7.56 2.36 -8.27
CA GLU A 101 8.07 3.07 -7.10
C GLU A 101 7.22 2.68 -5.91
N ILE A 102 7.85 2.07 -4.91
CA ILE A 102 7.19 1.57 -3.70
C ILE A 102 7.51 2.43 -2.48
N ALA A 103 8.50 3.31 -2.60
CA ALA A 103 8.87 4.27 -1.57
C ALA A 103 9.66 5.44 -2.15
N ARG A 104 9.47 6.61 -1.54
CA ARG A 104 10.28 7.81 -1.75
C ARG A 104 10.69 8.40 -0.41
N VAL A 105 11.92 8.87 -0.33
CA VAL A 105 12.53 9.45 0.87
C VAL A 105 13.27 10.70 0.48
N ILE A 106 13.38 11.65 1.41
CA ILE A 106 14.35 12.73 1.31
C ILE A 106 15.41 12.50 2.39
N THR A 107 16.69 12.43 2.01
CA THR A 107 17.77 12.23 2.97
C THR A 107 17.85 13.41 3.95
N PRO A 108 18.34 13.20 5.18
CA PRO A 108 18.49 14.30 6.12
C PRO A 108 19.69 15.17 5.78
N TYR A 109 19.67 16.41 6.27
CA TYR A 109 20.87 17.23 6.31
C TYR A 109 21.82 16.74 7.40
N ASN A 110 23.11 16.65 7.09
CA ASN A 110 24.22 16.37 8.01
C ASN A 110 23.83 15.78 9.38
N ILE A 111 23.85 14.45 9.50
CA ILE A 111 23.42 13.74 10.71
C ILE A 111 24.58 13.17 11.55
N VAL A 112 25.81 13.66 11.38
CA VAL A 112 26.99 13.13 12.08
C VAL A 112 27.67 14.17 12.99
N GLY A 113 28.11 13.71 14.17
CA GLY A 113 28.75 14.54 15.19
C GLY A 113 27.78 15.23 16.13
N GLY A 114 28.27 15.77 17.26
CA GLY A 114 27.56 16.76 18.07
C GLY A 114 26.13 16.43 18.53
N GLY A 115 25.80 15.18 18.81
CA GLY A 115 24.45 14.77 19.26
C GLY A 115 23.43 14.52 18.13
N TYR A 116 23.88 14.51 16.87
CA TYR A 116 23.06 14.07 15.73
C TYR A 116 22.85 12.56 15.70
N PRO A 117 21.75 12.06 15.08
CA PRO A 117 21.33 10.67 15.22
C PRO A 117 22.27 9.65 14.56
N GLY A 118 23.14 10.06 13.63
CA GLY A 118 24.08 9.19 12.90
C GLY A 118 23.43 8.25 11.88
N GLN A 119 22.17 7.89 12.12
CA GLN A 119 21.36 6.99 11.31
C GLN A 119 19.89 7.33 11.48
N CYS A 120 19.11 7.20 10.41
CA CYS A 120 17.67 7.41 10.40
C CYS A 120 16.95 6.24 9.75
N VAL A 121 15.78 5.89 10.29
CA VAL A 121 14.94 4.78 9.83
C VAL A 121 13.58 5.32 9.40
N PHE A 122 13.16 4.95 8.19
CA PHE A 122 11.86 5.25 7.62
C PHE A 122 11.10 3.95 7.43
N VAL A 123 9.82 3.95 7.80
CA VAL A 123 8.95 2.77 7.66
C VAL A 123 7.86 3.08 6.65
N PHE A 124 7.76 2.24 5.62
CA PHE A 124 6.73 2.31 4.59
C PHE A 124 5.81 1.10 4.71
N ASP A 125 4.50 1.34 4.68
CA ASP A 125 3.54 0.25 4.46
C ASP A 125 3.48 -0.02 2.94
N VAL A 126 4.03 -1.15 2.53
CA VAL A 126 4.12 -1.57 1.11
C VAL A 126 3.23 -2.77 0.83
N THR A 127 2.22 -3.01 1.69
CA THR A 127 1.27 -4.12 1.58
C THR A 127 0.54 -4.12 0.24
N ASP A 128 0.29 -2.95 -0.33
CA ASP A 128 -0.42 -2.79 -1.61
C ASP A 128 0.33 -3.39 -2.81
N TYR A 129 1.63 -3.66 -2.66
CA TYR A 129 2.47 -4.31 -3.66
C TYR A 129 2.67 -5.80 -3.35
N MET A 130 1.90 -6.40 -2.43
CA MET A 130 2.06 -7.80 -1.99
C MET A 130 2.11 -8.79 -3.15
N SER A 131 1.24 -8.64 -4.16
CA SER A 131 1.25 -9.53 -5.33
C SER A 131 2.56 -9.49 -6.14
N LEU A 132 3.35 -8.43 -5.98
CA LEU A 132 4.65 -8.21 -6.64
C LEU A 132 5.83 -8.48 -5.69
N LEU A 133 5.65 -8.35 -4.38
CA LEU A 133 6.68 -8.51 -3.34
C LEU A 133 6.73 -9.96 -2.82
N GLN A 134 6.97 -10.91 -3.71
CA GLN A 134 7.05 -12.33 -3.38
C GLN A 134 8.03 -13.07 -4.28
N ASP A 135 8.47 -14.24 -3.82
CA ASP A 135 9.43 -15.10 -4.52
C ASP A 135 10.70 -14.32 -4.92
N THR A 136 11.17 -14.44 -6.16
CA THR A 136 12.35 -13.70 -6.60
C THR A 136 11.96 -12.33 -7.13
N VAL A 137 12.43 -11.26 -6.48
CA VAL A 137 12.19 -9.88 -6.90
C VAL A 137 13.49 -9.16 -7.26
N ARG A 138 13.42 -8.25 -8.23
CA ARG A 138 14.51 -7.30 -8.51
C ARG A 138 14.13 -5.93 -7.95
N LEU A 139 14.99 -5.38 -7.11
CA LEU A 139 14.83 -4.05 -6.52
C LEU A 139 15.93 -3.12 -7.02
N GLY A 140 15.60 -1.83 -7.16
CA GLY A 140 16.55 -0.75 -7.33
C GLY A 140 16.41 0.25 -6.19
N SER A 141 17.54 0.67 -5.62
CA SER A 141 17.62 1.78 -4.67
C SER A 141 18.43 2.90 -5.29
N TYR A 142 17.98 4.13 -5.09
CA TYR A 142 18.63 5.33 -5.63
C TYR A 142 18.57 6.44 -4.61
N ILE A 143 19.64 7.24 -4.55
CA ILE A 143 19.70 8.53 -3.89
C ILE A 143 20.41 9.50 -4.84
N GLU A 144 19.82 10.67 -5.09
CA GLU A 144 20.36 11.74 -5.93
C GLU A 144 21.56 12.45 -5.27
N SER A 145 22.59 11.69 -4.90
CA SER A 145 23.81 12.22 -4.31
C SER A 145 24.82 12.56 -5.40
N TRP A 146 25.26 13.81 -5.46
CA TRP A 146 26.31 14.27 -6.37
C TRP A 146 27.67 14.42 -5.68
N ILE A 147 27.82 13.79 -4.51
CA ILE A 147 29.06 13.79 -3.74
C ILE A 147 29.85 12.54 -4.10
N GLY A 148 31.14 12.71 -4.42
CA GLY A 148 32.03 11.61 -4.79
C GLY A 148 32.97 11.14 -3.68
N GLY A 149 33.84 10.20 -4.06
CA GLY A 149 34.87 9.65 -3.19
C GLY A 149 34.30 8.71 -2.14
N THR A 150 34.75 8.86 -0.89
CA THR A 150 34.33 8.02 0.24
C THR A 150 33.09 8.54 0.96
N ARG A 151 32.44 9.60 0.45
CA ARG A 151 31.24 10.20 1.03
C ARG A 151 30.01 9.83 0.21
N GLY A 152 28.89 9.63 0.90
CA GLY A 152 27.64 9.14 0.33
C GLY A 152 26.71 8.67 1.44
N TRP A 153 25.91 7.64 1.18
CA TRP A 153 24.99 7.07 2.16
C TRP A 153 25.17 5.56 2.29
N LEU A 154 24.99 5.03 3.49
CA LEU A 154 24.87 3.59 3.73
C LEU A 154 23.39 3.23 3.84
N VAL A 155 22.86 2.52 2.85
CA VAL A 155 21.45 2.15 2.78
C VAL A 155 21.26 0.70 3.21
N THR A 156 20.37 0.48 4.18
CA THR A 156 19.89 -0.86 4.56
C THR A 156 18.38 -0.91 4.40
N ILE A 157 17.87 -1.89 3.66
CA ILE A 157 16.44 -2.09 3.43
C ILE A 157 16.06 -3.47 3.97
N LYS A 158 15.04 -3.50 4.82
CA LYS A 158 14.45 -4.73 5.36
C LYS A 158 12.96 -4.75 5.10
N PHE A 159 12.42 -5.93 4.83
CA PHE A 159 10.98 -6.17 4.74
C PHE A 159 10.53 -7.01 5.93
N ALA A 160 9.44 -6.61 6.56
CA ALA A 160 8.76 -7.32 7.62
C ALA A 160 7.39 -7.80 7.11
N TYR A 161 7.26 -9.11 6.95
CA TYR A 161 6.03 -9.78 6.56
C TYR A 161 5.27 -10.20 7.80
N VAL A 162 4.20 -9.48 8.11
CA VAL A 162 3.40 -9.68 9.32
C VAL A 162 2.29 -10.68 9.03
N SER A 163 2.31 -11.83 9.71
CA SER A 163 1.32 -12.89 9.51
C SER A 163 -0.11 -12.40 9.74
N GLY A 164 -1.04 -12.96 8.97
CA GLY A 164 -2.47 -12.70 9.08
C GLY A 164 -3.16 -12.90 7.73
N GLN A 165 -4.46 -13.13 7.75
CA GLN A 165 -5.26 -13.35 6.55
C GLN A 165 -6.14 -12.11 6.29
N PRO A 166 -5.79 -11.22 5.36
CA PRO A 166 -6.59 -10.04 5.04
C PRO A 166 -7.88 -10.44 4.31
N GLU A 167 -8.97 -9.71 4.52
CA GLU A 167 -10.25 -10.03 3.85
C GLU A 167 -10.28 -9.65 2.37
N ILE A 168 -9.56 -8.59 2.03
CA ILE A 168 -9.37 -8.10 0.66
C ILE A 168 -7.87 -8.01 0.39
N VAL A 169 -7.47 -8.33 -0.83
CA VAL A 169 -6.06 -8.41 -1.22
C VAL A 169 -5.82 -7.58 -2.47
N PRO A 170 -4.69 -6.83 -2.55
CA PRO A 170 -4.30 -6.18 -3.78
C PRO A 170 -3.94 -7.26 -4.80
N TYR A 171 -4.47 -7.16 -6.01
CA TYR A 171 -4.16 -8.11 -7.08
C TYR A 171 -3.51 -7.45 -8.29
N LYS A 172 -3.63 -6.12 -8.44
CA LYS A 172 -3.11 -5.39 -9.60
C LYS A 172 -2.71 -3.97 -9.20
N VAL A 173 -1.54 -3.55 -9.69
CA VAL A 173 -1.03 -2.18 -9.59
C VAL A 173 -0.80 -1.66 -11.00
N VAL A 174 -1.44 -0.53 -11.33
CA VAL A 174 -1.34 0.13 -12.64
C VAL A 174 -0.58 1.45 -12.46
N ASN A 175 0.58 1.59 -13.11
CA ASN A 175 1.27 2.88 -13.18
C ASN A 175 0.50 3.81 -14.14
N LEU A 176 0.25 5.04 -13.70
CA LEU A 176 -0.42 6.08 -14.48
C LEU A 176 0.62 7.10 -14.98
N TRP A 177 1.43 7.61 -14.06
CA TRP A 177 2.49 8.58 -14.34
C TRP A 177 3.72 8.28 -13.49
N GLN A 178 4.90 8.47 -14.07
CA GLN A 178 6.20 8.27 -13.42
C GLN A 178 7.18 9.36 -13.86
N GLN A 179 6.84 10.62 -13.55
CA GLN A 179 7.58 11.79 -14.00
C GLN A 179 8.57 12.24 -12.93
N SER A 180 9.86 12.22 -13.25
CA SER A 180 10.90 12.71 -12.34
C SER A 180 10.98 14.23 -12.30
N ARG A 181 10.59 14.90 -13.38
CA ARG A 181 10.69 16.35 -13.53
C ARG A 181 9.58 16.90 -14.42
N ILE A 182 8.58 17.51 -13.80
CA ILE A 182 7.51 18.29 -14.45
C ILE A 182 7.81 19.76 -14.21
N VAL A 183 8.23 20.50 -15.24
CA VAL A 183 8.46 21.94 -15.12
C VAL A 183 7.14 22.65 -14.79
N TYR A 184 7.16 23.56 -13.82
CA TYR A 184 5.94 24.17 -13.28
C TYR A 184 5.86 25.66 -13.57
N GLY A 185 4.80 26.08 -14.27
CA GLY A 185 4.56 27.48 -14.61
C GLY A 185 5.28 27.99 -15.84
N ASP A 186 5.74 27.08 -16.71
CA ASP A 186 6.17 27.41 -18.07
C ASP A 186 4.98 27.28 -19.03
N SER A 187 4.49 28.41 -19.55
CA SER A 187 3.35 28.42 -20.48
C SER A 187 3.66 27.81 -21.84
N ALA A 188 4.94 27.72 -22.24
CA ALA A 188 5.34 27.05 -23.47
C ALA A 188 5.34 25.53 -23.32
N ASN A 189 5.36 25.02 -22.09
CA ASN A 189 5.37 23.60 -21.79
C ASN A 189 4.44 23.25 -20.61
N PRO A 190 3.12 23.23 -20.86
CA PRO A 190 2.11 22.99 -19.83
C PRO A 190 2.27 21.62 -19.16
N VAL A 191 1.87 21.52 -17.90
CA VAL A 191 2.05 20.32 -17.05
C VAL A 191 1.29 19.11 -17.59
N GLU A 192 0.22 19.34 -18.34
CA GLU A 192 -0.65 18.36 -18.98
C GLU A 192 0.11 17.54 -20.05
N ASN A 193 1.20 18.07 -20.60
CA ASN A 193 2.09 17.31 -21.49
C ASN A 193 2.78 16.14 -20.75
N TYR A 194 2.99 16.29 -19.44
CA TYR A 194 3.64 15.30 -18.59
C TYR A 194 2.65 14.34 -17.92
N LEU A 195 1.44 14.84 -17.66
CA LEU A 195 0.37 14.16 -16.93
C LEU A 195 -0.88 14.03 -17.80
N PRO A 196 -0.81 13.36 -18.97
CA PRO A 196 -2.01 13.17 -19.77
C PRO A 196 -3.01 12.25 -19.03
N PRO A 197 -4.33 12.46 -19.19
CA PRO A 197 -5.34 11.55 -18.66
C PRO A 197 -5.08 10.09 -19.08
N ARG A 198 -5.38 9.15 -18.18
CA ARG A 198 -5.17 7.73 -18.37
C ARG A 198 -6.49 6.96 -18.31
N THR A 199 -6.76 6.16 -19.33
CA THR A 199 -7.88 5.21 -19.32
C THR A 199 -7.39 3.86 -18.81
N VAL A 200 -8.06 3.31 -17.80
CA VAL A 200 -7.69 2.02 -17.18
C VAL A 200 -8.89 1.08 -17.17
N PRO A 201 -8.76 -0.15 -17.68
CA PRO A 201 -9.80 -1.17 -17.55
C PRO A 201 -9.86 -1.70 -16.11
N VAL A 202 -11.06 -1.70 -15.52
CA VAL A 202 -11.33 -2.24 -14.18
C VAL A 202 -11.89 -3.65 -14.31
N ASP A 203 -11.22 -4.64 -13.70
CA ASP A 203 -11.64 -6.02 -13.85
C ASP A 203 -13.00 -6.28 -13.14
N PRO A 204 -13.89 -7.14 -13.67
CA PRO A 204 -15.25 -7.35 -13.11
C PRO A 204 -15.32 -7.85 -11.67
N TYR A 205 -14.25 -8.45 -11.17
CA TYR A 205 -14.14 -8.96 -9.80
C TYR A 205 -13.49 -7.97 -8.82
N THR A 206 -13.23 -6.73 -9.27
CA THR A 206 -12.71 -5.65 -8.41
C THR A 206 -13.74 -5.27 -7.36
N THR A 207 -13.33 -5.21 -6.10
CA THR A 207 -14.21 -4.79 -4.98
C THR A 207 -13.75 -3.51 -4.29
N LYS A 208 -12.49 -3.11 -4.50
CA LYS A 208 -11.94 -1.84 -4.00
C LYS A 208 -10.89 -1.31 -4.96
N ALA A 209 -10.81 0.02 -5.05
CA ALA A 209 -9.78 0.74 -5.79
C ALA A 209 -9.14 1.83 -4.92
N LEU A 210 -7.82 1.88 -4.89
CA LEU A 210 -7.03 2.89 -4.19
C LEU A 210 -6.21 3.65 -5.23
N MET A 211 -6.39 4.97 -5.28
CA MET A 211 -5.52 5.84 -6.06
C MET A 211 -4.41 6.38 -5.17
N ARG A 212 -3.16 6.19 -5.58
CA ARG A 212 -1.97 6.63 -4.84
C ARG A 212 -1.21 7.66 -5.66
N VAL A 213 -0.92 8.81 -5.07
CA VAL A 213 -0.06 9.86 -5.66
C VAL A 213 1.09 10.19 -4.72
N THR A 214 2.32 9.97 -5.17
CA THR A 214 3.55 10.41 -4.49
C THR A 214 4.10 11.64 -5.22
N ASN A 215 3.95 12.81 -4.62
CA ASN A 215 4.32 14.09 -5.23
C ASN A 215 5.26 14.88 -4.30
N THR A 216 6.27 15.53 -4.88
CA THR A 216 7.20 16.43 -4.17
C THR A 216 7.49 17.64 -5.04
N GLY A 217 7.29 18.85 -4.51
CA GLY A 217 7.67 20.10 -5.18
C GLY A 217 9.11 20.49 -4.88
N HIS A 218 9.81 21.00 -5.89
CA HIS A 218 11.23 21.35 -5.82
C HIS A 218 11.50 22.70 -6.47
N GLY A 219 12.56 23.36 -6.01
CA GLY A 219 13.02 24.64 -6.51
C GLY A 219 12.55 25.82 -5.68
N GLN A 220 13.24 26.95 -5.85
CA GLN A 220 13.17 28.12 -4.98
C GLN A 220 13.48 29.42 -5.73
N GLY A 221 13.15 30.55 -5.12
CA GLY A 221 13.39 31.90 -5.64
C GLY A 221 12.45 32.30 -6.79
N ASN A 222 11.43 31.50 -7.08
CA ASN A 222 10.46 31.75 -8.15
C ASN A 222 9.28 32.60 -7.67
N THR A 223 8.32 32.88 -8.55
CA THR A 223 7.03 33.48 -8.13
C THR A 223 6.40 32.61 -7.03
N ASP A 224 6.02 33.24 -5.91
CA ASP A 224 5.55 32.59 -4.67
C ASP A 224 6.51 31.55 -4.06
N ASN A 225 7.79 31.63 -4.40
CA ASN A 225 8.83 30.68 -3.98
C ASN A 225 8.51 29.21 -4.35
N ALA A 226 7.85 29.01 -5.49
CA ALA A 226 7.55 27.68 -6.01
C ALA A 226 8.82 26.90 -6.40
N ALA A 227 8.81 25.57 -6.44
CA ALA A 227 7.72 24.69 -6.02
C ALA A 227 7.96 24.05 -4.64
N GLU A 228 9.15 24.17 -4.04
CA GLU A 228 9.45 23.58 -2.74
C GLU A 228 8.72 24.28 -1.59
N PHE A 229 8.68 25.61 -1.61
CA PHE A 229 8.18 26.42 -0.51
C PHE A 229 6.84 27.11 -0.83
N SER A 230 6.16 26.65 -1.88
CA SER A 230 4.85 27.15 -2.28
C SER A 230 3.76 26.15 -1.94
N PHE A 231 2.83 26.54 -1.07
CA PHE A 231 1.60 25.80 -0.84
C PHE A 231 0.77 25.72 -2.13
N LYS A 232 0.32 24.52 -2.51
CA LYS A 232 -0.56 24.29 -3.67
C LYS A 232 -1.60 23.21 -3.35
N ILE A 233 -2.75 23.31 -4.02
CA ILE A 233 -3.83 22.31 -3.98
C ILE A 233 -3.98 21.77 -5.40
N HIS A 234 -3.61 20.52 -5.61
CA HIS A 234 -3.75 19.82 -6.90
C HIS A 234 -5.07 19.06 -6.94
N THR A 235 -5.51 18.64 -8.13
CA THR A 235 -6.79 17.94 -8.27
C THR A 235 -6.60 16.61 -8.97
N LEU A 236 -7.09 15.55 -8.34
CA LEU A 236 -7.24 14.22 -8.95
C LEU A 236 -8.69 14.03 -9.36
N THR A 237 -8.94 13.57 -10.58
CA THR A 237 -10.26 13.14 -11.05
C THR A 237 -10.21 11.66 -11.41
N VAL A 238 -11.14 10.87 -10.88
CA VAL A 238 -11.34 9.46 -11.22
C VAL A 238 -12.78 9.31 -11.71
N GLY A 239 -12.96 8.95 -12.98
CA GLY A 239 -14.26 8.94 -13.63
C GLY A 239 -14.91 10.33 -13.57
N SER A 240 -15.99 10.45 -12.80
CA SER A 240 -16.71 11.72 -12.60
C SER A 240 -16.48 12.35 -11.22
N ILE A 241 -15.62 11.77 -10.37
CA ILE A 241 -15.38 12.24 -8.99
C ILE A 241 -14.02 12.92 -8.91
N SER A 242 -13.97 14.11 -8.30
CA SER A 242 -12.74 14.87 -8.08
C SER A 242 -12.37 14.96 -6.60
N TYR A 243 -11.07 15.01 -6.34
CA TYR A 243 -10.45 15.03 -5.02
C TYR A 243 -9.34 16.07 -4.98
N ASP A 244 -9.27 16.85 -3.90
CA ASP A 244 -8.24 17.87 -3.70
C ASP A 244 -7.06 17.32 -2.92
N HIS A 245 -5.86 17.41 -3.51
CA HIS A 245 -4.60 17.06 -2.91
C HIS A 245 -3.90 18.33 -2.40
N VAL A 246 -4.00 18.58 -1.10
CA VAL A 246 -3.22 19.61 -0.42
C VAL A 246 -1.76 19.15 -0.30
N LEU A 247 -0.87 19.73 -1.11
CA LEU A 247 0.54 19.35 -1.12
C LEU A 247 1.35 20.27 -0.19
N TRP A 248 1.29 19.98 1.11
CA TRP A 248 2.04 20.74 2.11
C TRP A 248 2.33 19.92 3.37
N ARG A 249 3.55 20.02 3.90
CA ARG A 249 3.95 19.42 5.16
C ARG A 249 4.45 20.47 6.12
N GLY A 250 3.65 20.77 7.15
CA GLY A 250 3.97 21.74 8.19
C GLY A 250 4.67 21.16 9.43
N ASP A 251 4.93 19.86 9.44
CA ASP A 251 5.36 19.09 10.61
C ASP A 251 6.84 18.69 10.58
N CYS A 252 7.64 19.31 9.71
CA CYS A 252 9.05 18.94 9.53
C CYS A 252 9.90 19.12 10.80
N SER A 253 9.54 20.04 11.71
CA SER A 253 10.21 20.22 13.00
C SER A 253 10.00 19.06 13.98
N ALA A 254 8.99 18.22 13.76
CA ALA A 254 8.70 17.02 14.56
C ALA A 254 9.34 15.75 13.98
N ASN A 255 10.26 15.89 13.02
CA ASN A 255 10.88 14.76 12.34
C ASN A 255 11.66 13.85 13.33
N PRO A 256 11.36 12.54 13.40
CA PRO A 256 12.10 11.59 14.24
C PRO A 256 13.59 11.49 13.90
N CYS A 257 13.97 11.77 12.65
CA CYS A 257 15.36 11.93 12.24
C CYS A 257 15.82 13.33 12.65
N SER A 258 16.12 13.55 13.93
CA SER A 258 16.53 14.85 14.46
C SER A 258 17.52 14.70 15.63
N PRO A 259 18.32 15.73 15.95
CA PRO A 259 18.48 16.96 15.17
C PRO A 259 19.21 16.72 13.84
N GLN A 260 18.94 17.55 12.85
CA GLN A 260 19.66 17.58 11.58
C GLN A 260 20.41 18.92 11.42
N GLY A 261 21.40 18.95 10.54
CA GLY A 261 21.94 20.21 10.05
C GLY A 261 20.94 20.97 9.17
N GLY A 262 21.37 22.10 8.61
CA GLY A 262 20.59 22.81 7.59
C GLY A 262 19.23 23.32 8.07
N THR A 263 18.27 23.39 7.14
CA THR A 263 16.99 24.09 7.30
C THR A 263 15.82 23.13 7.46
N TRP A 264 16.04 21.96 8.07
CA TRP A 264 15.09 20.84 8.10
C TRP A 264 13.75 21.13 8.79
N GLN A 265 13.66 22.13 9.67
CA GLN A 265 12.43 22.40 10.43
C GLN A 265 11.32 23.08 9.61
N TYR A 266 11.65 23.70 8.48
CA TYR A 266 10.65 24.48 7.71
C TYR A 266 9.73 23.59 6.87
N ALA A 267 8.54 24.08 6.62
CA ALA A 267 7.53 23.39 5.81
C ALA A 267 7.90 23.36 4.32
N ARG A 268 7.55 22.26 3.64
CA ARG A 268 7.71 22.11 2.19
C ARG A 268 6.47 21.50 1.53
N ALA A 269 6.41 21.59 0.20
CA ALA A 269 5.39 21.00 -0.63
C ALA A 269 5.51 19.47 -0.73
N GLY A 270 4.93 18.77 0.26
CA GLY A 270 4.72 17.31 0.23
C GLY A 270 5.83 16.47 0.88
N TRP A 271 6.89 17.08 1.40
CA TRP A 271 8.02 16.36 1.97
C TRP A 271 8.70 17.12 3.12
N CYS A 272 9.62 16.47 3.82
CA CYS A 272 10.51 17.07 4.80
C CYS A 272 11.90 16.45 4.66
N PRO A 273 13.00 17.21 4.81
CA PRO A 273 14.35 16.65 4.88
C PRO A 273 14.45 15.57 5.96
N GLY A 274 15.05 14.44 5.63
CA GLY A 274 15.20 13.31 6.55
C GLY A 274 13.90 12.61 6.89
N ALA A 275 12.93 12.52 5.98
CA ALA A 275 11.66 11.83 6.20
C ALA A 275 11.26 10.99 4.99
N SER A 276 10.35 10.04 5.20
CA SER A 276 9.59 9.45 4.11
C SER A 276 8.70 10.50 3.45
N VAL A 277 8.57 10.42 2.13
CA VAL A 277 7.50 11.09 1.40
C VAL A 277 6.26 10.23 1.57
N ILE A 278 5.25 10.78 2.26
CA ILE A 278 4.00 10.08 2.53
C ILE A 278 3.15 10.17 1.26
N PRO A 279 2.81 9.05 0.61
CA PRO A 279 1.90 9.09 -0.53
C PRO A 279 0.52 9.61 -0.10
N TRP A 280 -0.12 10.36 -0.98
CA TRP A 280 -1.53 10.71 -0.84
C TRP A 280 -2.38 9.60 -1.44
N ASP A 281 -3.06 8.87 -0.56
CA ASP A 281 -3.92 7.75 -0.89
C ASP A 281 -5.40 8.17 -0.83
N VAL A 282 -6.13 7.86 -1.89
CA VAL A 282 -7.55 8.16 -2.06
C VAL A 282 -8.31 6.86 -2.30
N ASP A 283 -9.31 6.59 -1.48
CA ASP A 283 -10.28 5.54 -1.76
C ASP A 283 -11.14 5.96 -2.96
N ALA A 284 -10.87 5.33 -4.10
CA ALA A 284 -11.52 5.58 -5.38
C ALA A 284 -12.59 4.53 -5.71
N THR A 285 -12.98 3.70 -4.73
CA THR A 285 -13.89 2.57 -4.95
C THR A 285 -15.23 2.99 -5.52
N SER A 286 -15.80 4.11 -5.05
CA SER A 286 -17.06 4.65 -5.57
C SER A 286 -16.94 5.33 -6.93
N ALA A 287 -15.72 5.61 -7.37
CA ALA A 287 -15.42 6.29 -8.63
C ALA A 287 -15.17 5.31 -9.80
N VAL A 288 -15.05 4.01 -9.51
CA VAL A 288 -14.84 2.95 -10.50
C VAL A 288 -16.06 2.05 -10.63
N THR A 289 -16.28 1.50 -11.82
CA THR A 289 -17.31 0.48 -12.06
C THR A 289 -16.64 -0.80 -12.54
N PRO A 290 -16.73 -1.93 -11.79
CA PRO A 290 -16.15 -3.20 -12.21
C PRO A 290 -16.63 -3.64 -13.60
N GLY A 291 -15.71 -4.04 -14.46
CA GLY A 291 -15.99 -4.44 -15.84
C GLY A 291 -16.12 -3.28 -16.83
N GLN A 292 -15.79 -2.05 -16.44
CA GLN A 292 -15.76 -0.87 -17.30
C GLN A 292 -14.39 -0.18 -17.24
N ASP A 293 -14.11 0.66 -18.23
CA ASP A 293 -12.95 1.54 -18.22
C ASP A 293 -13.23 2.76 -17.33
N VAL A 294 -12.18 3.24 -16.65
CA VAL A 294 -12.20 4.51 -15.90
C VAL A 294 -11.13 5.45 -16.44
N VAL A 295 -11.49 6.73 -16.62
CA VAL A 295 -10.52 7.79 -16.96
C VAL A 295 -10.02 8.43 -15.67
N ILE A 296 -8.71 8.57 -15.54
CA ILE A 296 -8.04 9.14 -14.37
C ILE A 296 -7.16 10.30 -14.83
N ASP A 297 -7.28 11.44 -14.16
CA ASP A 297 -6.58 12.66 -14.49
C ASP A 297 -6.02 13.33 -13.23
N TYR A 298 -4.81 13.89 -13.28
CA TYR A 298 -4.19 14.58 -12.16
C TYR A 298 -3.62 15.93 -12.63
N ASN A 299 -4.31 16.98 -12.22
CA ASN A 299 -3.99 18.34 -12.61
C ASN A 299 -3.26 19.06 -11.47
N LEU A 300 -2.09 19.61 -11.79
CA LEU A 300 -1.43 20.54 -10.87
C LEU A 300 -2.20 21.86 -10.85
N MET A 301 -2.13 22.57 -9.73
CA MET A 301 -2.81 23.87 -9.59
C MET A 301 -2.27 24.80 -10.68
N PRO A 302 -3.10 25.51 -11.46
CA PRO A 302 -2.60 26.47 -12.44
C PRO A 302 -1.66 27.48 -11.79
N TYR A 303 -0.54 27.75 -12.45
CA TYR A 303 0.51 28.64 -11.97
C TYR A 303 1.31 29.18 -13.16
N THR A 304 1.82 30.40 -13.01
CA THR A 304 2.70 31.04 -13.98
C THR A 304 3.96 31.49 -13.23
N ASN A 305 5.13 31.10 -13.73
CA ASN A 305 6.39 31.58 -13.16
C ASN A 305 6.80 32.88 -13.86
N PHE A 306 6.61 34.03 -13.19
CA PHE A 306 7.08 35.31 -13.72
C PHE A 306 8.60 35.49 -13.57
N CYS A 307 9.23 34.74 -12.66
CA CYS A 307 10.67 34.73 -12.40
C CYS A 307 11.32 33.59 -13.20
N SER A 308 11.33 33.71 -14.52
CA SER A 308 11.81 32.64 -15.40
C SER A 308 12.58 33.23 -16.58
N PRO A 309 13.66 32.58 -17.04
CA PRO A 309 14.36 32.98 -18.26
C PRO A 309 13.47 32.77 -19.50
N ASN A 310 12.45 31.92 -19.40
CA ASN A 310 11.49 31.67 -20.48
C ASN A 310 10.34 32.70 -20.50
N ASN A 311 10.22 33.56 -19.48
CA ASN A 311 9.24 34.63 -19.47
C ASN A 311 9.82 35.89 -20.16
N PRO A 312 9.35 36.27 -21.36
CA PRO A 312 9.87 37.44 -22.08
C PRO A 312 9.62 38.76 -21.35
N ASN A 313 8.71 38.77 -20.37
CA ASN A 313 8.41 39.94 -19.54
C ASN A 313 9.19 39.95 -18.21
N CYS A 314 10.11 39.01 -18.00
CA CYS A 314 10.97 39.02 -16.82
C CYS A 314 12.07 40.08 -16.97
N VAL A 315 12.12 41.03 -16.04
CA VAL A 315 13.18 42.05 -15.97
C VAL A 315 13.91 41.93 -14.63
N THR A 316 15.20 41.58 -14.69
CA THR A 316 16.06 41.45 -13.50
C THR A 316 16.08 42.75 -12.69
N GLY A 317 15.87 42.64 -11.38
CA GLY A 317 15.75 43.75 -10.45
C GLY A 317 14.37 44.44 -10.43
N VAL A 318 13.45 44.05 -11.31
CA VAL A 318 12.08 44.60 -11.38
C VAL A 318 11.04 43.51 -11.13
N THR A 319 10.97 42.50 -12.00
CA THR A 319 10.04 41.37 -11.83
C THR A 319 10.49 40.48 -10.67
N CYS A 320 11.80 40.22 -10.60
CA CYS A 320 12.44 39.42 -9.56
C CYS A 320 13.92 39.81 -9.44
N THR A 321 14.58 39.32 -8.38
CA THR A 321 16.00 39.63 -8.14
C THR A 321 16.91 39.18 -9.29
N ASP A 322 16.63 38.03 -9.90
CA ASP A 322 17.33 37.50 -11.07
C ASP A 322 16.35 36.69 -11.91
N CYS A 323 16.29 36.96 -13.22
CA CYS A 323 15.47 36.19 -14.16
C CYS A 323 16.15 34.88 -14.60
N ASN A 324 17.46 34.73 -14.42
CA ASN A 324 18.18 33.52 -14.79
C ASN A 324 18.33 32.59 -13.59
N TYR A 325 18.09 31.29 -13.80
CA TYR A 325 18.36 30.30 -12.78
C TYR A 325 19.86 30.22 -12.47
N ASN A 326 20.20 30.24 -11.18
CA ASN A 326 21.58 30.29 -10.68
C ASN A 326 21.98 29.08 -9.83
N TYR A 327 21.09 28.09 -9.67
CA TYR A 327 21.33 26.83 -8.95
C TYR A 327 21.61 26.94 -7.44
N THR A 328 21.55 28.14 -6.84
CA THR A 328 21.85 28.32 -5.40
C THR A 328 20.73 29.00 -4.61
N GLY A 329 19.97 29.90 -5.24
CA GLY A 329 18.87 30.63 -4.62
C GLY A 329 17.70 30.91 -5.56
N HIS A 330 17.91 30.71 -6.85
CA HIS A 330 16.88 30.75 -7.88
C HIS A 330 17.05 29.55 -8.81
N THR A 331 16.10 28.62 -8.78
CA THR A 331 16.18 27.34 -9.48
C THR A 331 14.84 26.97 -10.09
N GLU A 332 14.84 26.35 -11.27
CA GLU A 332 13.60 26.02 -11.98
C GLU A 332 12.59 25.22 -11.12
N PRO A 333 11.36 25.72 -10.95
CA PRO A 333 10.33 25.07 -10.16
C PRO A 333 9.83 23.83 -10.90
N HIS A 334 9.79 22.70 -10.21
CA HIS A 334 9.32 21.45 -10.80
C HIS A 334 8.72 20.51 -9.76
N TYR A 335 7.94 19.53 -10.23
CA TYR A 335 7.41 18.44 -9.43
C TYR A 335 7.97 17.09 -9.87
N THR A 336 8.13 16.19 -8.92
CA THR A 336 8.33 14.74 -9.16
C THR A 336 7.02 14.04 -8.80
N VAL A 337 6.34 13.44 -9.78
CA VAL A 337 5.03 12.82 -9.60
C VAL A 337 5.06 11.35 -9.98
N ASN A 338 4.64 10.50 -9.04
CA ASN A 338 4.31 9.11 -9.30
C ASN A 338 2.84 8.87 -8.98
N GLY A 339 2.07 8.33 -9.92
CA GLY A 339 0.65 8.01 -9.75
C GLY A 339 0.37 6.56 -10.07
N GLN A 340 -0.37 5.88 -9.20
CA GLN A 340 -0.69 4.45 -9.30
C GLN A 340 -2.13 4.18 -8.91
N LEU A 341 -2.81 3.31 -9.65
CA LEU A 341 -4.08 2.72 -9.27
C LEU A 341 -3.85 1.29 -8.76
N ILE A 342 -4.26 1.02 -7.52
CA ILE A 342 -4.20 -0.32 -6.90
C ILE A 342 -5.62 -0.89 -6.82
N LEU A 343 -5.82 -2.07 -7.41
CA LEU A 343 -7.10 -2.77 -7.41
C LEU A 343 -7.07 -3.98 -6.48
N TYR A 344 -8.17 -4.17 -5.77
CA TYR A 344 -8.34 -5.21 -4.76
C TYR A 344 -9.50 -6.12 -5.11
N LYS A 345 -9.40 -7.36 -4.66
CA LYS A 345 -10.45 -8.37 -4.74
C LYS A 345 -10.60 -9.07 -3.39
N PRO A 346 -11.71 -9.79 -3.14
CA PRO A 346 -11.83 -10.64 -1.96
C PRO A 346 -10.70 -11.66 -1.91
N ASN A 347 -10.19 -11.94 -0.72
CA ASN A 347 -9.20 -12.98 -0.52
C ASN A 347 -9.84 -14.37 -0.77
N PRO A 348 -9.42 -15.12 -1.82
CA PRO A 348 -9.97 -16.45 -2.11
C PRO A 348 -9.56 -17.52 -1.08
N PHE A 349 -8.71 -17.15 -0.11
CA PHE A 349 -8.12 -18.02 0.91
C PHE A 349 -8.47 -17.58 2.35
N ILE A 350 -9.50 -16.75 2.54
CA ILE A 350 -9.93 -16.27 3.88
C ILE A 350 -10.19 -17.41 4.88
N ASN A 351 -10.71 -18.54 4.39
CA ASN A 351 -11.15 -19.67 5.21
C ASN A 351 -10.27 -20.91 5.02
N ILE A 352 -9.08 -20.80 4.43
CA ILE A 352 -8.15 -21.92 4.27
C ILE A 352 -6.91 -21.71 5.13
N ASN A 353 -6.51 -22.76 5.84
CA ASN A 353 -5.27 -22.81 6.60
C ASN A 353 -4.40 -23.95 6.07
N GLN A 354 -3.12 -23.68 5.83
CA GLN A 354 -2.15 -24.75 5.60
C GLN A 354 -1.78 -25.37 6.94
N THR A 355 -2.12 -26.63 7.14
CA THR A 355 -1.88 -27.36 8.39
C THR A 355 -0.53 -28.06 8.43
N SER A 356 0.08 -28.31 7.26
CA SER A 356 1.44 -28.83 7.14
C SER A 356 2.07 -28.44 5.80
N SER A 357 3.38 -28.14 5.83
CA SER A 357 4.23 -27.95 4.65
C SER A 357 4.95 -29.21 4.20
N GLU A 358 4.77 -30.34 4.91
CA GLU A 358 5.26 -31.64 4.45
C GLU A 358 4.52 -32.03 3.15
N ILE A 359 5.28 -32.46 2.15
CA ILE A 359 4.76 -32.85 0.84
C ILE A 359 4.07 -34.22 0.97
N PRO A 360 2.73 -34.30 0.82
CA PRO A 360 2.01 -35.57 0.89
C PRO A 360 2.29 -36.44 -0.35
N ASP A 361 2.15 -37.76 -0.20
CA ASP A 361 2.40 -38.71 -1.31
C ASP A 361 1.35 -38.63 -2.43
N SER A 362 0.12 -38.21 -2.12
CA SER A 362 -0.98 -38.19 -3.07
C SER A 362 -2.02 -37.10 -2.79
N TYR A 363 -2.81 -36.78 -3.82
CA TYR A 363 -4.04 -36.00 -3.64
C TYR A 363 -4.99 -36.75 -2.71
N LYS A 364 -5.68 -36.02 -1.83
CA LYS A 364 -6.70 -36.57 -0.93
C LYS A 364 -7.74 -35.52 -0.59
N LEU A 365 -9.02 -35.89 -0.62
CA LEU A 365 -10.11 -35.13 -0.03
C LEU A 365 -10.69 -35.94 1.13
N SER A 366 -10.56 -35.42 2.35
CA SER A 366 -11.10 -36.08 3.55
C SER A 366 -12.58 -35.78 3.70
N GLN A 367 -13.28 -36.64 4.45
CA GLN A 367 -14.64 -36.33 4.87
C GLN A 367 -14.63 -35.11 5.80
N ASN A 368 -15.60 -34.21 5.64
CA ASN A 368 -15.71 -33.01 6.45
C ASN A 368 -15.99 -33.37 7.91
N TYR A 369 -15.47 -32.58 8.85
CA TYR A 369 -15.69 -32.79 10.28
C TYR A 369 -16.01 -31.49 11.01
N PRO A 370 -17.09 -31.45 11.84
CA PRO A 370 -18.05 -32.53 12.06
C PRO A 370 -18.95 -32.79 10.84
N ASN A 371 -19.60 -33.95 10.78
CA ASN A 371 -20.67 -34.28 9.82
C ASN A 371 -21.64 -35.28 10.46
N PRO A 372 -22.90 -34.92 10.76
CA PRO A 372 -23.55 -33.61 10.52
C PRO A 372 -22.89 -32.44 11.25
N PHE A 373 -23.12 -31.20 10.78
CA PHE A 373 -22.53 -29.98 11.35
C PHE A 373 -23.54 -28.86 11.58
N ASN A 374 -23.19 -27.88 12.43
CA ASN A 374 -23.99 -26.67 12.71
C ASN A 374 -23.13 -25.52 13.30
N PRO A 375 -23.14 -24.31 12.71
CA PRO A 375 -23.33 -24.03 11.29
C PRO A 375 -22.02 -24.23 10.50
N SER A 376 -20.91 -24.62 11.14
CA SER A 376 -19.59 -24.68 10.50
C SER A 376 -18.96 -26.08 10.50
N THR A 377 -18.21 -26.39 9.46
CA THR A 377 -17.45 -27.64 9.30
C THR A 377 -16.09 -27.38 8.65
N ARG A 378 -15.18 -28.35 8.78
CA ARG A 378 -13.82 -28.28 8.22
C ARG A 378 -13.61 -29.36 7.19
N ILE A 379 -13.02 -29.00 6.05
CA ILE A 379 -12.76 -29.85 4.90
C ILE A 379 -11.24 -29.93 4.74
N ASN A 380 -10.68 -31.12 4.99
CA ASN A 380 -9.25 -31.35 4.91
C ASN A 380 -8.86 -31.97 3.56
N PHE A 381 -7.81 -31.47 2.94
CA PHE A 381 -7.29 -32.02 1.68
C PHE A 381 -5.76 -31.91 1.57
N ASN A 382 -5.18 -32.79 0.76
CA ASN A 382 -3.75 -32.89 0.55
C ASN A 382 -3.41 -32.64 -0.92
N LEU A 383 -2.32 -31.92 -1.17
CA LEU A 383 -1.77 -31.63 -2.50
C LEU A 383 -0.31 -32.11 -2.56
N PRO A 384 0.03 -33.12 -3.39
CA PRO A 384 1.41 -33.61 -3.52
C PRO A 384 2.30 -32.68 -4.36
N ALA A 385 1.71 -31.72 -5.07
CA ALA A 385 2.40 -30.76 -5.92
C ALA A 385 1.65 -29.42 -5.96
N VAL A 386 2.31 -28.37 -6.43
CA VAL A 386 1.68 -27.07 -6.71
C VAL A 386 0.50 -27.27 -7.66
N SER A 387 -0.68 -26.82 -7.27
CA SER A 387 -1.94 -27.13 -7.97
C SER A 387 -2.84 -25.90 -8.02
N ASN A 388 -3.49 -25.68 -9.16
CA ASN A 388 -4.64 -24.77 -9.24
C ASN A 388 -5.86 -25.49 -8.66
N VAL A 389 -6.28 -25.09 -7.46
CA VAL A 389 -7.34 -25.72 -6.68
C VAL A 389 -8.63 -24.91 -6.81
N LYS A 390 -9.72 -25.60 -7.08
CA LYS A 390 -11.08 -25.09 -6.93
C LYS A 390 -11.86 -25.98 -5.98
N LEU A 391 -12.16 -25.49 -4.78
CA LEU A 391 -13.03 -26.17 -3.81
C LEU A 391 -14.39 -25.49 -3.77
N SER A 392 -15.42 -26.18 -4.25
CA SER A 392 -16.77 -25.63 -4.40
C SER A 392 -17.80 -26.42 -3.60
N VAL A 393 -18.82 -25.74 -3.08
CA VAL A 393 -19.97 -26.31 -2.37
C VAL A 393 -21.22 -26.20 -3.24
N TYR A 394 -21.98 -27.28 -3.31
CA TYR A 394 -23.21 -27.42 -4.09
C TYR A 394 -24.35 -27.91 -3.22
N ASP A 395 -25.58 -27.53 -3.56
CA ASP A 395 -26.79 -28.13 -2.97
C ASP A 395 -27.13 -29.48 -3.64
N ILE A 396 -28.24 -30.09 -3.20
CA ILE A 396 -28.72 -31.38 -3.71
C ILE A 396 -29.21 -31.31 -5.17
N GLN A 397 -29.52 -30.11 -5.69
CA GLN A 397 -29.84 -29.90 -7.10
C GLN A 397 -28.59 -29.68 -7.96
N GLY A 398 -27.39 -29.67 -7.36
CA GLY A 398 -26.14 -29.39 -8.06
C GLY A 398 -25.92 -27.90 -8.34
N LYS A 399 -26.70 -27.00 -7.73
CA LYS A 399 -26.47 -25.57 -7.84
C LYS A 399 -25.27 -25.20 -6.97
N LEU A 400 -24.35 -24.43 -7.56
CA LEU A 400 -23.21 -23.85 -6.84
C LEU A 400 -23.71 -22.89 -5.76
N ILE A 401 -23.31 -23.15 -4.53
CA ILE A 401 -23.62 -22.34 -3.35
C ILE A 401 -22.48 -21.38 -3.05
N GLU A 402 -21.25 -21.88 -3.02
CA GLU A 402 -20.07 -21.11 -2.62
C GLU A 402 -18.80 -21.75 -3.19
N VAL A 403 -17.79 -20.93 -3.48
CA VAL A 403 -16.44 -21.39 -3.79
C VAL A 403 -15.57 -21.04 -2.59
N LEU A 404 -15.08 -22.06 -1.88
CA LEU A 404 -14.29 -21.90 -0.65
C LEU A 404 -12.82 -21.61 -0.94
N VAL A 405 -12.33 -22.08 -2.09
CA VAL A 405 -10.95 -21.95 -2.55
C VAL A 405 -10.99 -21.82 -4.06
N ASP A 406 -10.36 -20.80 -4.62
CA ASP A 406 -10.15 -20.65 -6.07
C ASP A 406 -8.78 -20.01 -6.34
N GLY A 407 -7.79 -20.84 -6.64
CA GLY A 407 -6.45 -20.36 -6.98
C GLY A 407 -5.36 -21.39 -6.80
N GLN A 408 -4.11 -20.96 -6.99
CA GLN A 408 -2.94 -21.82 -6.90
C GLN A 408 -2.48 -21.99 -5.44
N LEU A 409 -2.33 -23.25 -5.02
CA LEU A 409 -1.78 -23.63 -3.72
C LEU A 409 -0.51 -24.46 -3.91
N SER A 410 0.44 -24.32 -2.99
CA SER A 410 1.66 -25.14 -2.96
C SER A 410 1.37 -26.59 -2.55
N ALA A 411 2.39 -27.46 -2.63
CA ALA A 411 2.29 -28.79 -2.05
C ALA A 411 2.16 -28.70 -0.52
N GLY A 412 1.29 -29.52 0.07
CA GLY A 412 1.03 -29.50 1.51
C GLY A 412 -0.34 -30.06 1.89
N SER A 413 -0.66 -29.94 3.18
CA SER A 413 -1.98 -30.27 3.73
C SER A 413 -2.74 -29.01 4.11
N TYR A 414 -4.03 -28.98 3.80
CA TYR A 414 -4.88 -27.80 3.94
C TYR A 414 -6.20 -28.13 4.63
N GLU A 415 -6.71 -27.16 5.38
CA GLU A 415 -8.02 -27.18 6.01
C GLU A 415 -8.83 -25.97 5.54
N ALA A 416 -9.93 -26.21 4.83
CA ALA A 416 -10.91 -25.18 4.47
C ALA A 416 -12.10 -25.21 5.44
N VAL A 417 -12.53 -24.05 5.92
CA VAL A 417 -13.71 -23.89 6.78
C VAL A 417 -14.89 -23.43 5.94
N TRP A 418 -16.03 -24.10 6.08
CA TRP A 418 -17.30 -23.63 5.54
C TRP A 418 -18.25 -23.24 6.66
N ASN A 419 -18.80 -22.03 6.61
CA ASN A 419 -19.84 -21.57 7.53
C ASN A 419 -21.16 -21.42 6.77
N ALA A 420 -22.05 -22.39 6.97
CA ALA A 420 -23.34 -22.47 6.28
C ALA A 420 -24.48 -21.78 7.07
N GLY A 421 -24.16 -20.79 7.92
CA GLY A 421 -25.14 -20.12 8.78
C GLY A 421 -26.30 -19.49 8.02
N ALA A 422 -26.05 -19.01 6.79
CA ALA A 422 -27.06 -18.43 5.90
C ALA A 422 -27.86 -19.48 5.08
N ASN A 423 -27.51 -20.77 5.15
CA ASN A 423 -28.07 -21.83 4.32
C ASN A 423 -29.10 -22.69 5.10
N PRO A 424 -30.12 -23.27 4.45
CA PRO A 424 -31.10 -24.14 5.11
C PRO A 424 -30.51 -25.50 5.51
N SER A 425 -31.04 -26.15 6.56
CA SER A 425 -30.68 -27.55 6.88
C SER A 425 -30.89 -28.46 5.68
N GLY A 426 -29.97 -29.40 5.44
CA GLY A 426 -30.03 -30.26 4.27
C GLY A 426 -28.72 -30.95 3.93
N ALA A 427 -28.75 -31.71 2.83
CA ALA A 427 -27.56 -32.32 2.25
C ALA A 427 -26.89 -31.37 1.27
N TYR A 428 -25.57 -31.29 1.37
CA TYR A 428 -24.71 -30.54 0.48
C TYR A 428 -23.57 -31.43 -0.01
N PHE A 429 -22.96 -31.02 -1.11
CA PHE A 429 -21.80 -31.69 -1.68
C PHE A 429 -20.68 -30.68 -1.80
N TYR A 430 -19.47 -31.08 -1.46
CA TYR A 430 -18.28 -30.30 -1.80
C TYR A 430 -17.44 -31.09 -2.77
N ARG A 431 -16.89 -30.38 -3.74
CA ARG A 431 -16.03 -30.92 -4.80
C ARG A 431 -14.76 -30.12 -4.85
N ILE A 432 -13.63 -30.83 -4.82
CA ILE A 432 -12.33 -30.26 -5.12
C ILE A 432 -11.95 -30.65 -6.55
N GLU A 433 -11.44 -29.69 -7.29
CA GLU A 433 -10.89 -29.87 -8.63
C GLU A 433 -9.47 -29.31 -8.64
N THR A 434 -8.57 -30.08 -9.20
CA THR A 434 -7.21 -29.71 -9.60
C THR A 434 -7.04 -30.08 -11.06
N GLY A 435 -5.95 -29.65 -11.72
CA GLY A 435 -5.73 -29.88 -13.15
C GLY A 435 -6.06 -31.30 -13.62
N ASP A 436 -5.55 -32.31 -12.90
CA ASP A 436 -5.70 -33.73 -13.28
C ASP A 436 -6.51 -34.58 -12.28
N TRP A 437 -6.95 -34.00 -11.16
CA TRP A 437 -7.65 -34.75 -10.11
C TRP A 437 -8.88 -34.01 -9.61
N SER A 438 -9.99 -34.72 -9.46
CA SER A 438 -11.17 -34.21 -8.76
C SER A 438 -11.75 -35.24 -7.81
N SER A 439 -12.35 -34.78 -6.73
CA SER A 439 -12.99 -35.61 -5.72
C SER A 439 -14.17 -34.87 -5.10
N SER A 440 -15.19 -35.61 -4.68
CA SER A 440 -16.40 -35.06 -4.09
C SER A 440 -16.83 -35.87 -2.88
N ASN A 441 -17.41 -35.20 -1.90
CA ASN A 441 -17.96 -35.81 -0.70
C ASN A 441 -19.27 -35.14 -0.29
N LYS A 442 -20.10 -35.86 0.47
CA LYS A 442 -21.40 -35.38 0.98
C LYS A 442 -21.28 -34.91 2.42
N MET A 443 -21.91 -33.79 2.73
CA MET A 443 -22.05 -33.23 4.08
C MET A 443 -23.50 -32.93 4.44
N ILE A 444 -23.84 -32.96 5.73
CA ILE A 444 -25.19 -32.72 6.24
C ILE A 444 -25.17 -31.53 7.21
N LEU A 445 -25.88 -30.46 6.85
CA LEU A 445 -26.14 -29.31 7.73
C LEU A 445 -27.39 -29.57 8.56
N MET A 446 -27.31 -29.41 9.88
CA MET A 446 -28.42 -29.63 10.81
C MET A 446 -28.52 -28.47 11.79
N LYS A 447 -29.45 -27.54 11.54
CA LYS A 447 -29.72 -26.40 12.42
C LYS A 447 -30.49 -26.77 13.67
#